data_AF-A0A6A4W310-F1
#
_entry.id   AF-A0A6A4W310-F1
#
_cell.length_a   1.000
_cell.length_b   1.000
_cell.length_c   1.000
_cell.angle_alpha   90.00
_cell.angle_beta   90.00
_cell.angle_gamma   90.00
#
_symmetry.space_group_name_H-M   'P 1'
#
loop_
_entity.id
_entity.type
_entity.pdbx_description
1 polymer ?
#
loop_
_entity_poly.entity_id
_entity_poly.type
_entity_poly.pdbx_seq_one_letter_code
_entity_poly.pdbx_strand_id
1 'polypeptide(L)'
;MSNIFAAISAHRLEQGRRLVGTLSPAVQQLVERCGSAAHLVADTLLVADDLVWNHGPGRQAYITACEVSDAVDDLVRRPLLSALAEVGAAAAAARCRHCQPRQPLRLVTCNRSGSSAEGLADHVIGREGDTSDFDIMLEFDGPFRWAPPGAEPADIEPQSAPQLWARPTDNAGFVTLHWVRTDRCGHEEPLEALPADSVRRLMVDFCRVMTGGEITPTGPAVNVKGPGSKSGGFDYVFCLLVRGWWPAPVWPDGAPWDTSFGVHLVPTGRPGSKTESIEYRISLSRAELLAVRQLCPGLRAARQAIIGSLRLVREHLTPLLMACCEKQWSLDILLEGRPTEPLSERQLRLRLGRTLLLQAVVEGIQLRPTAPCWESWWSDTIPHLARAAPRLLQWYHHMMSGTHDQQCYLLMAWSVVDPADLADGEPMTSPRPAGLTAEPDTPRGRAELLLRPELLLRALGEAVPREMDRRREEDREEKEAWEGNYQPPATYQQRREELEQAPQL
;
A
#
# COMPACT_ATOMS: atom_id res chain seq x y z
N MET A 1 25.83 -37.06 7.14
CA MET A 1 25.54 -35.61 7.00
C MET A 1 25.86 -35.06 5.61
N SER A 2 26.96 -35.46 4.93
CA SER A 2 27.31 -34.98 3.58
C SER A 2 26.26 -35.26 2.48
N ASN A 3 25.55 -36.40 2.55
CA ASN A 3 24.52 -36.76 1.55
C ASN A 3 23.21 -35.97 1.67
N ILE A 4 22.89 -35.43 2.84
CA ILE A 4 21.67 -34.64 3.06
C ILE A 4 21.88 -33.23 2.48
N PHE A 5 23.06 -32.64 2.67
CA PHE A 5 23.40 -31.36 2.04
C PHE A 5 23.47 -31.47 0.51
N ALA A 6 24.01 -32.56 -0.03
CA ALA A 6 24.01 -32.80 -1.48
C ALA A 6 22.59 -32.98 -2.05
N ALA A 7 21.71 -33.71 -1.35
CA ALA A 7 20.31 -33.89 -1.78
C ALA A 7 19.49 -32.60 -1.68
N ILE A 8 19.72 -31.78 -0.65
CA ILE A 8 19.10 -30.45 -0.50
C ILE A 8 19.59 -29.50 -1.60
N SER A 9 20.89 -29.48 -1.93
CA SER A 9 21.43 -28.70 -3.04
C SER A 9 20.86 -29.15 -4.39
N ALA A 10 20.77 -30.47 -4.64
CA ALA A 10 20.21 -31.00 -5.88
C ALA A 10 18.71 -30.67 -6.02
N HIS A 11 17.92 -30.80 -4.94
CA HIS A 11 16.50 -30.44 -4.95
C HIS A 11 16.26 -28.94 -5.17
N ARG A 12 17.12 -28.08 -4.61
CA ARG A 12 17.09 -26.63 -4.83
C ARG A 12 17.45 -26.25 -6.26
N LEU A 13 18.45 -26.92 -6.85
CA LEU A 13 18.84 -26.74 -8.26
C LEU A 13 17.72 -27.17 -9.23
N GLU A 14 17.02 -28.26 -8.91
CA GLU A 14 15.87 -28.77 -9.66
C GLU A 14 14.68 -27.78 -9.61
N GLN A 15 14.37 -27.22 -8.43
CA GLN A 15 13.32 -26.21 -8.27
C GLN A 15 13.67 -24.89 -8.97
N GLY A 16 14.93 -24.44 -8.86
CA GLY A 16 15.45 -23.27 -9.57
C GLY A 16 15.34 -23.41 -11.09
N ARG A 17 15.71 -24.57 -11.65
CA ARG A 17 15.57 -24.85 -13.08
C ARG A 17 14.12 -24.88 -13.56
N ARG A 18 13.19 -25.44 -12.77
CA ARG A 18 11.75 -25.43 -13.10
C ARG A 18 11.19 -24.01 -13.14
N LEU A 19 11.63 -23.13 -12.24
CA LEU A 19 11.19 -21.74 -12.18
C LEU A 19 11.78 -20.89 -13.31
N VAL A 20 13.06 -21.06 -13.62
CA VAL A 20 13.67 -20.45 -14.82
C VAL A 20 12.97 -20.90 -16.09
N GLY A 21 12.52 -22.16 -16.15
CA GLY A 21 11.69 -22.69 -17.23
C GLY A 21 10.27 -22.10 -17.32
N THR A 22 9.81 -21.36 -16.29
CA THR A 22 8.54 -20.62 -16.30
C THR A 22 8.70 -19.11 -16.57
N LEU A 23 9.93 -18.61 -16.66
CA LEU A 23 10.17 -17.22 -17.06
C LEU A 23 9.80 -17.04 -18.53
N SER A 24 9.35 -15.83 -18.89
CA SER A 24 9.05 -15.53 -20.28
C SER A 24 10.31 -15.71 -21.15
N PRO A 25 10.14 -16.07 -22.43
CA PRO A 25 11.25 -16.10 -23.38
C PRO A 25 12.01 -14.76 -23.45
N ALA A 26 11.31 -13.64 -23.24
CA ALA A 26 11.92 -12.32 -23.24
C ALA A 26 12.81 -12.08 -22.01
N VAL A 27 12.41 -12.53 -20.81
CA VAL A 27 13.27 -12.45 -19.60
C VAL A 27 14.52 -13.30 -19.76
N GLN A 28 14.39 -14.51 -20.31
CA GLN A 28 15.55 -15.36 -20.59
C GLN A 28 16.51 -14.69 -21.57
N GLN A 29 15.99 -14.15 -22.67
CA GLN A 29 16.77 -13.42 -23.67
C GLN A 29 17.44 -12.16 -23.09
N LEU A 30 16.76 -11.44 -22.21
CA LEU A 30 17.29 -10.26 -21.53
C LEU A 30 18.44 -10.62 -20.59
N VAL A 31 18.29 -11.67 -19.79
CA VAL A 31 19.35 -12.16 -18.90
C VAL A 31 20.57 -12.60 -19.70
N GLU A 32 20.36 -13.34 -20.80
CA GLU A 32 21.44 -13.77 -21.70
C GLU A 32 22.14 -12.57 -22.36
N ARG A 33 21.38 -11.57 -22.83
CA ARG A 33 21.95 -10.35 -23.41
C ARG A 33 22.70 -9.49 -22.42
N CYS A 34 22.21 -9.37 -21.19
CA CYS A 34 22.84 -8.49 -20.21
C CYS A 34 24.02 -9.16 -19.49
N GLY A 35 24.10 -10.51 -19.53
CA GLY A 35 25.19 -11.27 -18.92
C GLY A 35 25.40 -10.90 -17.45
N SER A 36 26.65 -10.65 -17.06
CA SER A 36 27.00 -10.25 -15.69
C SER A 36 26.42 -8.89 -15.27
N ALA A 37 26.03 -8.05 -16.23
CA ALA A 37 25.48 -6.71 -15.98
C ALA A 37 23.95 -6.70 -15.80
N ALA A 38 23.28 -7.86 -15.85
CA ALA A 38 21.81 -7.95 -15.73
C ALA A 38 21.24 -7.34 -14.44
N HIS A 39 22.01 -7.33 -13.34
CA HIS A 39 21.62 -6.67 -12.10
C HIS A 39 21.41 -5.15 -12.27
N LEU A 40 22.16 -4.50 -13.16
CA LEU A 40 22.02 -3.05 -13.41
C LEU A 40 20.64 -2.68 -13.95
N VAL A 41 19.99 -3.55 -14.72
CA VAL A 41 18.63 -3.30 -15.23
C VAL A 41 17.65 -3.27 -14.07
N ALA A 42 17.67 -4.31 -13.24
CA ALA A 42 16.81 -4.41 -12.07
C ALA A 42 17.03 -3.26 -11.09
N ASP A 43 18.29 -3.01 -10.72
CA ASP A 43 18.63 -1.95 -9.76
C ASP A 43 18.23 -0.56 -10.29
N THR A 44 18.41 -0.31 -11.60
CA THR A 44 18.07 0.98 -12.19
C THR A 44 16.57 1.20 -12.30
N LEU A 45 15.85 0.24 -12.91
CA LEU A 45 14.43 0.42 -13.23
C LEU A 45 13.56 0.37 -11.97
N LEU A 46 13.87 -0.52 -11.02
CA LEU A 46 13.13 -0.60 -9.76
C LEU A 46 13.37 0.62 -8.86
N VAL A 47 14.58 1.19 -8.87
CA VAL A 47 14.85 2.45 -8.14
C VAL A 47 14.14 3.63 -8.82
N ALA A 48 14.10 3.67 -10.16
CA ALA A 48 13.35 4.69 -10.87
C ALA A 48 11.85 4.63 -10.55
N ASP A 49 11.28 3.43 -10.51
CA ASP A 49 9.88 3.20 -10.11
C ASP A 49 9.61 3.64 -8.66
N ASP A 50 10.49 3.27 -7.70
CA ASP A 50 10.36 3.70 -6.29
C ASP A 50 10.47 5.23 -6.14
N LEU A 51 11.34 5.87 -6.92
CA LEU A 51 11.50 7.33 -6.88
C LEU A 51 10.25 8.08 -7.38
N VAL A 52 9.48 7.49 -8.29
CA VAL A 52 8.26 8.07 -8.81
C VAL A 52 7.09 7.77 -7.87
N TRP A 53 6.82 6.49 -7.61
CA TRP A 53 5.58 6.07 -6.94
C TRP A 53 5.67 5.96 -5.42
N ASN A 54 6.88 5.89 -4.87
CA ASN A 54 7.14 5.67 -3.44
C ASN A 54 8.03 6.75 -2.82
N HIS A 55 8.15 7.92 -3.46
CA HIS A 55 8.84 9.06 -2.87
C HIS A 55 8.18 9.45 -1.54
N GLY A 56 8.93 9.39 -0.43
CA GLY A 56 8.40 9.42 0.93
C GLY A 56 7.36 10.52 1.20
N PRO A 57 7.67 11.80 0.97
CA PRO A 57 6.72 12.91 1.11
C PRO A 57 5.47 12.80 0.23
N GLY A 58 5.61 12.28 -0.99
CA GLY A 58 4.49 12.11 -1.90
C GLY A 58 3.58 11.00 -1.42
N ARG A 59 4.14 9.82 -1.17
CA ARG A 59 3.37 8.68 -0.69
C ARG A 59 2.69 9.01 0.64
N GLN A 60 3.35 9.79 1.51
CA GLN A 60 2.74 10.34 2.71
C GLN A 60 1.56 11.26 2.39
N ALA A 61 1.67 12.15 1.39
CA ALA A 61 0.58 13.03 0.99
C ALA A 61 -0.63 12.24 0.44
N TYR A 62 -0.40 11.25 -0.44
CA TYR A 62 -1.45 10.34 -0.94
C TYR A 62 -2.16 9.62 0.21
N ILE A 63 -1.39 8.99 1.10
CA ILE A 63 -1.99 8.24 2.22
C ILE A 63 -2.70 9.18 3.18
N THR A 64 -2.17 10.37 3.44
CA THR A 64 -2.87 11.37 4.25
C THR A 64 -4.18 11.81 3.60
N ALA A 65 -4.22 11.94 2.27
CA ALA A 65 -5.46 12.23 1.54
C ALA A 65 -6.48 11.11 1.72
N CYS A 66 -6.05 9.87 1.58
CA CYS A 66 -6.86 8.69 1.86
C CYS A 66 -7.34 8.66 3.32
N GLU A 67 -6.46 8.88 4.30
CA GLU A 67 -6.79 8.92 5.73
C GLU A 67 -7.80 10.05 6.04
N VAL A 68 -7.68 11.22 5.40
CA VAL A 68 -8.65 12.30 5.54
C VAL A 68 -9.99 11.94 4.91
N SER A 69 -9.98 11.32 3.72
CA SER A 69 -11.21 10.82 3.08
C SER A 69 -11.89 9.79 3.98
N ASP A 70 -11.13 8.82 4.48
CA ASP A 70 -11.62 7.79 5.39
C ASP A 70 -12.13 8.39 6.70
N ALA A 71 -11.50 9.45 7.23
CA ALA A 71 -11.95 10.16 8.42
C ALA A 71 -13.24 10.97 8.19
N VAL A 72 -13.43 11.52 6.98
CA VAL A 72 -14.70 12.18 6.60
C VAL A 72 -15.81 11.15 6.49
N ASP A 73 -15.55 10.03 5.80
CA ASP A 73 -16.45 8.88 5.75
C ASP A 73 -16.77 8.35 7.15
N ASP A 74 -15.77 8.32 8.03
CA ASP A 74 -15.90 7.87 9.41
C ASP A 74 -16.90 8.72 10.22
N LEU A 75 -17.05 10.02 9.94
CA LEU A 75 -18.07 10.84 10.60
C LEU A 75 -19.48 10.29 10.39
N VAL A 76 -19.73 9.62 9.26
CA VAL A 76 -21.00 8.94 8.96
C VAL A 76 -21.05 7.54 9.60
N ARG A 77 -19.91 6.86 9.72
CA ARG A 77 -19.81 5.48 10.24
C ARG A 77 -19.88 5.40 11.77
N ARG A 78 -19.39 6.42 12.49
CA ARG A 78 -19.33 6.43 13.97
C ARG A 78 -20.67 6.22 14.67
N PRO A 79 -21.77 6.91 14.30
CA PRO A 79 -23.06 6.69 14.94
C PRO A 79 -23.59 5.28 14.71
N LEU A 80 -23.40 4.74 13.50
CA LEU A 80 -23.81 3.39 13.15
C LEU A 80 -23.05 2.34 13.97
N LEU A 81 -21.72 2.45 14.04
CA LEU A 81 -20.89 1.55 14.85
C LEU A 81 -21.25 1.62 16.33
N SER A 82 -21.54 2.82 16.84
CA SER A 82 -21.98 3.01 18.23
C SER A 82 -23.33 2.30 18.47
N ALA A 83 -24.28 2.44 17.55
CA ALA A 83 -25.58 1.77 17.62
C ALA A 83 -25.45 0.23 17.55
N LEU A 84 -24.64 -0.29 16.62
CA LEU A 84 -24.40 -1.74 16.50
C LEU A 84 -23.72 -2.31 17.75
N ALA A 85 -22.74 -1.60 18.31
CA ALA A 85 -22.09 -1.98 19.56
C ALA A 85 -23.05 -1.95 20.75
N GLU A 86 -23.99 -0.99 20.80
CA GLU A 86 -25.03 -0.93 21.83
C GLU A 86 -26.03 -2.07 21.73
N VAL A 87 -26.50 -2.42 20.52
CA VAL A 87 -27.42 -3.55 20.29
C VAL A 87 -26.76 -4.88 20.65
N GLY A 88 -25.50 -5.09 20.24
CA GLY A 88 -24.72 -6.28 20.61
C GLY A 88 -24.47 -6.38 22.13
N ALA A 89 -24.20 -5.25 22.79
CA ALA A 89 -24.03 -5.19 24.24
C ALA A 89 -25.34 -5.36 25.03
N ALA A 90 -26.49 -4.95 24.46
CA ALA A 90 -27.81 -5.14 25.06
C ALA A 90 -28.29 -6.60 24.93
N ALA A 91 -27.92 -7.29 23.84
CA ALA A 91 -28.22 -8.71 23.64
C ALA A 91 -27.40 -9.63 24.57
N ALA A 92 -26.23 -9.19 25.04
CA ALA A 92 -25.41 -9.92 26.00
C ALA A 92 -25.97 -9.78 27.44
N ALA A 93 -26.90 -10.68 27.80
CA ALA A 93 -27.71 -10.65 29.02
C ALA A 93 -26.96 -10.81 30.38
N ALA A 94 -25.65 -10.56 30.47
CA ALA A 94 -24.86 -10.80 31.69
C ALA A 94 -23.77 -9.74 31.95
N ARG A 95 -24.08 -8.45 31.81
CA ARG A 95 -23.13 -7.39 32.15
C ARG A 95 -23.07 -7.15 33.66
N CYS A 96 -21.92 -7.39 34.28
CA CYS A 96 -21.70 -6.95 35.65
C CYS A 96 -21.56 -5.41 35.69
N ARG A 97 -22.54 -4.72 36.28
CA ARG A 97 -22.53 -3.26 36.44
C ARG A 97 -21.39 -2.70 37.29
N HIS A 98 -20.65 -3.55 38.00
CA HIS A 98 -19.54 -3.17 38.87
C HIS A 98 -18.18 -3.28 38.16
N CYS A 99 -18.00 -4.31 37.31
CA CYS A 99 -16.72 -4.56 36.64
C CYS A 99 -16.66 -4.03 35.20
N GLN A 100 -17.81 -3.93 34.52
CA GLN A 100 -17.88 -3.62 33.10
C GLN A 100 -18.21 -2.15 32.82
N PRO A 101 -17.70 -1.57 31.71
CA PRO A 101 -18.05 -0.21 31.31
C PRO A 101 -19.53 -0.09 30.99
N ARG A 102 -20.16 1.04 31.33
CA ARG A 102 -21.56 1.32 30.95
C ARG A 102 -21.70 1.75 29.49
N GLN A 103 -20.70 2.43 28.95
CA GLN A 103 -20.70 2.91 27.57
C GLN A 103 -20.02 1.86 26.66
N PRO A 104 -20.41 1.80 25.37
CA PRO A 104 -19.76 0.93 24.40
C PRO A 104 -18.33 1.40 24.08
N LEU A 105 -17.61 0.56 23.33
CA LEU A 105 -16.38 0.98 22.67
C LEU A 105 -16.68 2.12 21.68
N ARG A 106 -15.69 2.98 21.48
CA ARG A 106 -15.75 4.11 20.56
C ARG A 106 -14.69 3.91 19.49
N LEU A 107 -15.07 4.11 18.24
CA LEU A 107 -14.12 4.26 17.15
C LEU A 107 -13.37 5.58 17.33
N VAL A 108 -12.05 5.50 17.52
CA VAL A 108 -11.18 6.66 17.76
C VAL A 108 -10.59 7.16 16.45
N THR A 109 -10.07 6.24 15.64
CA THR A 109 -9.51 6.54 14.32
C THR A 109 -9.79 5.44 13.31
N CYS A 110 -9.82 5.80 12.04
CA CYS A 110 -9.86 4.91 10.89
C CYS A 110 -8.57 5.18 10.11
N ASN A 111 -7.73 4.17 9.89
CA ASN A 111 -6.45 4.33 9.21
C ASN A 111 -6.26 3.25 8.15
N ARG A 112 -5.38 3.52 7.19
CA ARG A 112 -4.96 2.52 6.20
C ARG A 112 -3.66 1.85 6.60
N SER A 113 -3.61 0.54 6.40
CA SER A 113 -2.43 -0.31 6.56
C SER A 113 -2.37 -1.32 5.42
N GLY A 114 -1.36 -2.17 5.43
CA GLY A 114 -1.19 -3.24 4.45
C GLY A 114 -0.27 -2.81 3.32
N SER A 115 0.08 -3.78 2.48
CA SER A 115 1.10 -3.64 1.44
C SER A 115 0.84 -2.41 0.54
N SER A 116 -0.42 -2.16 0.18
CA SER A 116 -0.84 -0.98 -0.59
C SER A 116 -0.62 0.33 0.15
N ALA A 117 -0.88 0.41 1.46
CA ALA A 117 -0.60 1.61 2.24
C ALA A 117 0.90 1.81 2.48
N GLU A 118 1.67 0.74 2.53
CA GLU A 118 3.10 0.81 2.84
C GLU A 118 3.99 1.09 1.61
N GLY A 119 3.43 1.09 0.39
CA GLY A 119 4.22 1.19 -0.85
C GLY A 119 4.85 -0.14 -1.27
N LEU A 120 4.24 -1.24 -0.82
CA LEU A 120 4.79 -2.59 -0.85
C LEU A 120 3.86 -3.63 -1.49
N ALA A 121 2.82 -3.20 -2.20
CA ALA A 121 1.86 -4.10 -2.85
C ALA A 121 2.57 -5.06 -3.83
N ASP A 122 2.32 -6.36 -3.68
CA ASP A 122 2.91 -7.38 -4.54
C ASP A 122 2.35 -7.24 -5.97
N HIS A 123 3.21 -6.90 -6.94
CA HIS A 123 2.94 -7.17 -8.35
C HIS A 123 3.38 -8.61 -8.65
N VAL A 124 2.65 -9.62 -8.16
CA VAL A 124 3.00 -11.03 -8.34
C VAL A 124 3.20 -11.34 -9.83
N ILE A 125 4.36 -11.89 -10.19
CA ILE A 125 4.67 -12.28 -11.58
C ILE A 125 3.65 -13.34 -12.05
N GLY A 126 3.01 -13.13 -13.21
CA GLY A 126 2.07 -14.05 -13.83
C GLY A 126 0.58 -13.97 -13.43
N ARG A 127 0.18 -13.11 -12.48
CA ARG A 127 -1.25 -12.83 -12.21
C ARG A 127 -1.57 -11.34 -12.31
N GLU A 128 -2.45 -10.97 -13.21
CA GLU A 128 -3.14 -9.67 -13.16
C GLU A 128 -4.28 -9.79 -12.15
N GLY A 129 -4.34 -8.87 -11.17
CA GLY A 129 -5.52 -8.68 -10.32
C GLY A 129 -5.53 -9.32 -8.92
N ASP A 130 -4.49 -10.06 -8.50
CA ASP A 130 -4.48 -10.71 -7.17
C ASP A 130 -3.51 -10.01 -6.20
N THR A 131 -4.02 -9.60 -5.03
CA THR A 131 -3.35 -9.32 -3.71
C THR A 131 -3.07 -7.88 -3.25
N SER A 132 -3.40 -6.82 -3.98
CA SER A 132 -3.26 -5.45 -3.44
C SER A 132 -4.43 -5.11 -2.51
N ASP A 133 -4.27 -5.40 -1.22
CA ASP A 133 -5.29 -5.15 -0.21
C ASP A 133 -5.00 -3.79 0.48
N PHE A 134 -6.01 -2.95 0.58
CA PHE A 134 -6.02 -1.85 1.55
C PHE A 134 -6.67 -2.40 2.83
N ASP A 135 -5.90 -2.47 3.90
CA ASP A 135 -6.44 -2.78 5.22
C ASP A 135 -6.97 -1.49 5.85
N ILE A 136 -8.28 -1.42 6.04
CA ILE A 136 -8.94 -0.35 6.79
C ILE A 136 -8.94 -0.76 8.26
N MET A 137 -7.97 -0.25 9.01
CA MET A 137 -7.84 -0.45 10.45
C MET A 137 -8.78 0.50 11.20
N LEU A 138 -9.84 -0.07 11.79
CA LEU A 138 -10.77 0.65 12.65
C LEU A 138 -10.29 0.53 14.11
N GLU A 139 -9.69 1.60 14.62
CA GLU A 139 -9.11 1.62 15.96
C GLU A 139 -10.14 2.00 17.03
N PHE A 140 -10.48 1.03 17.89
CA PHE A 140 -11.42 1.20 18.99
C PHE A 140 -10.70 1.41 20.32
N ASP A 141 -11.31 2.26 21.16
CA ASP A 141 -10.95 2.48 22.55
C ASP A 141 -12.22 2.51 23.40
N GLY A 142 -12.10 2.40 24.71
CA GLY A 142 -13.25 2.42 25.61
C GLY A 142 -12.97 3.16 26.90
N PRO A 143 -14.02 3.38 27.72
CA PRO A 143 -13.88 4.06 29.00
C PRO A 143 -13.34 3.10 30.08
N PHE A 144 -12.23 2.42 29.79
CA PHE A 144 -11.56 1.49 30.70
C PHE A 144 -10.07 1.78 30.76
N ARG A 145 -9.41 1.28 31.81
CA ARG A 145 -7.95 1.33 31.94
C ARG A 145 -7.35 -0.05 31.67
N TRP A 146 -6.11 -0.10 31.20
CA TRP A 146 -5.38 -1.36 31.10
C TRP A 146 -4.80 -1.74 32.47
N ALA A 147 -5.02 -2.99 32.87
CA ALA A 147 -4.33 -3.58 34.02
C ALA A 147 -2.84 -3.84 33.66
N PRO A 148 -1.92 -3.89 34.64
CA PRO A 148 -0.52 -4.23 34.39
C PRO A 148 -0.35 -5.62 33.71
N PRO A 149 0.73 -5.82 32.93
CA PRO A 149 1.00 -7.11 32.31
C PRO A 149 1.39 -8.18 33.35
N GLY A 150 1.06 -9.45 33.06
CA GLY A 150 1.47 -10.60 33.87
C GLY A 150 0.29 -11.42 34.38
N ALA A 151 0.39 -11.85 35.64
CA ALA A 151 -0.59 -12.70 36.30
C ALA A 151 -1.96 -12.01 36.45
N GLU A 152 -2.98 -12.79 36.81
CA GLU A 152 -4.33 -12.28 37.08
C GLU A 152 -4.29 -11.16 38.14
N PRO A 153 -4.82 -9.96 37.83
CA PRO A 153 -4.88 -8.87 38.79
C PRO A 153 -5.76 -9.25 39.99
N ALA A 154 -5.39 -8.78 41.18
CA ALA A 154 -6.26 -8.84 42.36
C ALA A 154 -7.52 -8.00 42.15
N ASP A 155 -8.56 -8.28 42.94
CA ASP A 155 -9.79 -7.49 42.95
C ASP A 155 -9.49 -6.02 43.24
N ILE A 156 -10.13 -5.13 42.49
CA ILE A 156 -9.91 -3.67 42.57
C ILE A 156 -11.08 -2.97 43.24
N GLU A 157 -10.81 -1.79 43.79
CA GLU A 157 -11.88 -0.91 44.29
C GLU A 157 -12.79 -0.45 43.12
N PRO A 158 -14.09 -0.20 43.36
CA PRO A 158 -15.04 0.13 42.29
C PRO A 158 -14.72 1.43 41.54
N GLN A 159 -14.02 2.36 42.19
CA GLN A 159 -13.57 3.63 41.60
C GLN A 159 -12.41 3.47 40.61
N SER A 160 -11.70 2.34 40.71
CA SER A 160 -10.63 1.97 39.80
C SER A 160 -11.14 1.20 38.58
N ALA A 161 -12.40 0.74 38.61
CA ALA A 161 -13.07 0.06 37.52
C ALA A 161 -13.72 1.04 36.52
N PRO A 162 -13.90 0.64 35.24
CA PRO A 162 -13.56 -0.66 34.68
C PRO A 162 -12.07 -0.74 34.27
N GLN A 163 -11.45 -1.91 34.50
CA GLN A 163 -10.13 -2.24 33.96
C GLN A 163 -10.18 -3.49 33.09
N LEU A 164 -9.42 -3.47 32.01
CA LEU A 164 -9.26 -4.56 31.07
C LEU A 164 -7.89 -5.20 31.27
N TRP A 165 -7.89 -6.52 31.40
CA TRP A 165 -6.68 -7.33 31.52
C TRP A 165 -6.55 -8.24 30.29
N ALA A 166 -5.39 -8.19 29.66
CA ALA A 166 -5.01 -9.13 28.61
C ALA A 166 -4.21 -10.28 29.22
N ARG A 167 -4.84 -11.46 29.26
CA ARG A 167 -4.25 -12.71 29.75
C ARG A 167 -3.55 -13.43 28.60
N PRO A 168 -2.22 -13.66 28.67
CA PRO A 168 -1.51 -14.49 27.69
C PRO A 168 -2.12 -15.88 27.57
N THR A 169 -2.21 -16.40 26.34
CA THR A 169 -2.57 -17.82 26.11
C THR A 169 -1.31 -18.66 25.94
N ASP A 170 -1.48 -19.98 25.81
CA ASP A 170 -0.37 -20.89 25.46
C ASP A 170 0.18 -20.64 24.04
N ASN A 171 -0.50 -19.79 23.25
CA ASN A 171 -0.08 -19.41 21.91
C ASN A 171 0.71 -18.09 21.99
N ALA A 172 1.99 -18.14 21.67
CA ALA A 172 2.82 -16.93 21.61
C ALA A 172 2.20 -15.88 20.69
N GLY A 173 2.08 -14.64 21.19
CA GLY A 173 1.48 -13.53 20.45
C GLY A 173 -0.05 -13.45 20.54
N PHE A 174 -0.71 -14.32 21.32
CA PHE A 174 -2.15 -14.32 21.53
C PHE A 174 -2.51 -14.08 23.00
N VAL A 175 -3.66 -13.42 23.21
CA VAL A 175 -4.21 -13.10 24.54
C VAL A 175 -5.72 -13.32 24.57
N THR A 176 -6.28 -13.59 25.74
CA THR A 176 -7.71 -13.44 26.00
C THR A 176 -7.94 -12.18 26.82
N LEU A 177 -9.11 -11.55 26.65
CA LEU A 177 -9.44 -10.30 27.31
C LEU A 177 -10.42 -10.56 28.46
N HIS A 178 -10.20 -9.91 29.60
CA HIS A 178 -10.98 -10.10 30.81
C HIS A 178 -11.20 -8.77 31.54
N TRP A 179 -12.39 -8.56 32.11
CA TRP A 179 -12.66 -7.46 33.02
C TRP A 179 -12.08 -7.79 34.40
N VAL A 180 -11.28 -6.88 34.96
CA VAL A 180 -10.79 -7.01 36.33
C VAL A 180 -11.97 -6.91 37.29
N ARG A 181 -12.06 -7.87 38.22
CA ARG A 181 -13.12 -7.92 39.21
C ARG A 181 -13.02 -6.78 40.20
N THR A 182 -14.18 -6.31 40.66
CA THR A 182 -14.25 -5.41 41.80
C THR A 182 -14.55 -6.19 43.08
N ASP A 183 -14.08 -5.68 44.21
CA ASP A 183 -14.45 -6.16 45.56
C ASP A 183 -15.96 -6.18 45.86
N ARG A 184 -16.78 -5.47 45.06
CA ARG A 184 -18.25 -5.44 45.13
C ARG A 184 -18.96 -6.47 44.25
N CYS A 185 -18.22 -7.25 43.46
CA CYS A 185 -18.82 -8.24 42.58
C CYS A 185 -18.68 -9.64 43.18
N GLY A 186 -19.68 -10.50 43.00
CA GLY A 186 -19.68 -11.87 43.52
C GLY A 186 -19.15 -12.91 42.52
N HIS A 187 -18.29 -12.51 41.58
CA HIS A 187 -17.78 -13.43 40.55
C HIS A 187 -16.57 -14.19 41.08
N GLU A 188 -16.66 -15.52 41.07
CA GLU A 188 -15.54 -16.39 41.45
C GLU A 188 -14.55 -16.61 40.29
N GLU A 189 -15.06 -16.55 39.06
CA GLU A 189 -14.30 -16.75 37.83
C GLU A 189 -13.98 -15.42 37.12
N PRO A 190 -12.87 -15.37 36.33
CA PRO A 190 -12.56 -14.25 35.46
C PRO A 190 -13.72 -13.91 34.52
N LEU A 191 -14.02 -12.63 34.40
CA LEU A 191 -15.08 -12.14 33.53
C LEU A 191 -14.54 -11.88 32.13
N GLU A 192 -14.81 -12.78 31.19
CA GLU A 192 -14.42 -12.60 29.79
C GLU A 192 -14.92 -11.25 29.25
N ALA A 193 -14.04 -10.54 28.56
CA ALA A 193 -14.29 -9.25 27.95
C ALA A 193 -14.13 -9.34 26.44
N LEU A 194 -15.09 -8.78 25.70
CA LEU A 194 -14.99 -8.63 24.24
C LEU A 194 -14.59 -9.93 23.53
N PRO A 195 -15.38 -11.01 23.59
CA PRO A 195 -15.00 -12.28 22.95
C PRO A 195 -14.75 -12.05 21.45
N ALA A 196 -13.65 -12.58 20.91
CA ALA A 196 -13.22 -12.30 19.54
C ALA A 196 -14.31 -12.63 18.49
N ASP A 197 -15.03 -13.74 18.64
CA ASP A 197 -16.16 -14.09 17.77
C ASP A 197 -17.31 -13.07 17.78
N SER A 198 -17.60 -12.50 18.95
CA SER A 198 -18.64 -11.48 19.08
C SER A 198 -18.23 -10.19 18.38
N VAL A 199 -16.95 -9.83 18.47
CA VAL A 199 -16.39 -8.66 17.76
C VAL A 199 -16.32 -8.92 16.25
N ARG A 200 -15.94 -10.12 15.81
CA ARG A 200 -15.99 -10.49 14.39
C ARG A 200 -17.42 -10.40 13.82
N ARG A 201 -18.41 -10.88 14.56
CA ARG A 201 -19.83 -10.76 14.17
C ARG A 201 -20.28 -9.30 14.05
N LEU A 202 -19.92 -8.46 15.04
CA LEU A 202 -20.14 -7.02 14.96
C LEU A 202 -19.56 -6.40 13.69
N MET A 203 -18.34 -6.78 13.32
CA MET A 203 -17.69 -6.29 12.10
C MET A 203 -18.40 -6.75 10.83
N VAL A 204 -18.89 -7.99 10.78
CA VAL A 204 -19.67 -8.50 9.64
C VAL A 204 -20.97 -7.73 9.49
N ASP A 205 -21.68 -7.50 10.60
CA ASP A 205 -22.94 -6.74 10.58
C ASP A 205 -22.70 -5.27 10.20
N PHE A 206 -21.60 -4.68 10.66
CA PHE A 206 -21.17 -3.36 10.20
C PHE A 206 -20.94 -3.30 8.69
N CYS A 207 -20.17 -4.23 8.11
CA CYS A 207 -19.93 -4.27 6.68
C CYS A 207 -21.22 -4.49 5.87
N ARG A 208 -22.13 -5.33 6.36
CA ARG A 208 -23.44 -5.58 5.73
C ARG A 208 -24.32 -4.34 5.63
N VAL A 209 -24.27 -3.47 6.65
CA VAL A 209 -25.03 -2.22 6.64
C VAL A 209 -24.34 -1.17 5.76
N MET A 210 -23.01 -1.13 5.77
CA MET A 210 -22.25 -0.08 5.10
C MET A 210 -22.10 -0.28 3.59
N THR A 211 -22.11 -1.51 3.10
CA THR A 211 -21.73 -1.81 1.73
C THR A 211 -22.67 -2.83 1.08
N GLY A 212 -22.89 -2.67 -0.22
CA GLY A 212 -23.33 -3.78 -1.07
C GLY A 212 -22.14 -4.66 -1.47
N GLY A 213 -22.42 -5.86 -1.99
CA GLY A 213 -21.39 -6.74 -2.55
C GLY A 213 -21.16 -8.03 -1.78
N GLU A 214 -20.07 -8.72 -2.10
CA GLU A 214 -19.65 -9.95 -1.44
C GLU A 214 -18.90 -9.61 -0.14
N ILE A 215 -19.34 -10.19 0.98
CA ILE A 215 -18.78 -9.97 2.31
C ILE A 215 -18.25 -11.30 2.83
N THR A 216 -16.94 -11.37 3.02
CA THR A 216 -16.24 -12.60 3.41
C THR A 216 -15.41 -12.35 4.67
N PRO A 217 -15.76 -12.95 5.82
CA PRO A 217 -14.91 -12.90 7.01
C PRO A 217 -13.62 -13.69 6.77
N THR A 218 -12.46 -13.03 6.91
CA THR A 218 -11.13 -13.64 6.63
C THR A 218 -10.16 -13.30 7.76
N GLY A 219 -9.83 -14.27 8.60
CA GLY A 219 -8.92 -14.07 9.73
C GLY A 219 -9.43 -12.98 10.70
N PRO A 220 -8.66 -11.91 10.97
CA PRO A 220 -9.11 -10.77 11.79
C PRO A 220 -9.99 -9.76 11.02
N ALA A 221 -10.09 -9.87 9.70
CA ALA A 221 -10.71 -8.90 8.82
C ALA A 221 -12.09 -9.36 8.33
N VAL A 222 -12.87 -8.39 7.85
CA VAL A 222 -14.03 -8.64 6.99
C VAL A 222 -13.71 -8.04 5.62
N ASN A 223 -13.49 -8.92 4.64
CA ASN A 223 -13.25 -8.52 3.27
C ASN A 223 -14.57 -8.13 2.61
N VAL A 224 -14.56 -7.00 1.92
CA VAL A 224 -15.69 -6.49 1.14
C VAL A 224 -15.27 -6.31 -0.30
N LYS A 225 -15.98 -6.97 -1.22
CA LYS A 225 -15.77 -6.85 -2.66
C LYS A 225 -17.00 -6.30 -3.37
N GLY A 226 -16.84 -5.12 -3.97
CA GLY A 226 -17.89 -4.47 -4.75
C GLY A 226 -18.17 -5.18 -6.08
N PRO A 227 -19.39 -5.06 -6.65
CA PRO A 227 -19.72 -5.61 -7.95
C PRO A 227 -18.78 -5.07 -9.04
N GLY A 228 -18.12 -5.95 -9.79
CA GLY A 228 -17.20 -5.56 -10.86
C GLY A 228 -15.80 -5.13 -10.40
N SER A 229 -15.48 -5.22 -9.11
CA SER A 229 -14.13 -4.93 -8.61
C SER A 229 -13.10 -5.93 -9.19
N LYS A 230 -12.09 -5.39 -9.86
CA LYS A 230 -10.94 -6.14 -10.38
C LYS A 230 -9.88 -6.42 -9.31
N SER A 231 -9.99 -5.81 -8.13
CA SER A 231 -9.08 -5.96 -6.99
C SER A 231 -9.61 -6.96 -5.94
N GLY A 232 -8.76 -7.33 -4.97
CA GLY A 232 -9.08 -8.25 -3.85
C GLY A 232 -10.20 -7.77 -2.91
N GLY A 233 -10.52 -6.47 -2.94
CA GLY A 233 -11.53 -5.84 -2.07
C GLY A 233 -10.88 -4.95 -1.01
N PHE A 234 -11.67 -4.57 -0.01
CA PHE A 234 -11.20 -3.85 1.17
C PHE A 234 -11.33 -4.74 2.40
N ASP A 235 -10.26 -4.83 3.19
CA ASP A 235 -10.25 -5.58 4.44
C ASP A 235 -10.52 -4.64 5.61
N TYR A 236 -11.70 -4.76 6.22
CA TYR A 236 -12.05 -4.00 7.42
C TYR A 236 -11.58 -4.75 8.66
N VAL A 237 -10.62 -4.17 9.39
CA VAL A 237 -9.96 -4.81 10.54
C VAL A 237 -10.30 -4.08 11.83
N PHE A 238 -10.95 -4.77 12.76
CA PHE A 238 -11.13 -4.26 14.11
C PHE A 238 -9.80 -4.27 14.86
N CYS A 239 -9.43 -3.12 15.44
CA CYS A 239 -8.18 -2.93 16.15
C CYS A 239 -8.46 -2.35 17.55
N LEU A 240 -8.26 -3.13 18.61
CA LEU A 240 -8.35 -2.59 19.97
C LEU A 240 -7.05 -1.88 20.33
N LEU A 241 -7.12 -0.59 20.66
CA LEU A 241 -5.96 0.20 21.05
C LEU A 241 -5.45 -0.22 22.43
N VAL A 242 -4.16 -0.57 22.49
CA VAL A 242 -3.50 -0.96 23.74
C VAL A 242 -2.66 0.22 24.26
N ARG A 243 -2.90 0.66 25.52
CA ARG A 243 -2.13 1.75 26.14
C ARG A 243 -1.44 1.28 27.40
N GLY A 244 -0.11 1.42 27.45
CA GLY A 244 0.68 1.14 28.65
C GLY A 244 0.72 -0.34 29.08
N TRP A 245 0.18 -1.24 28.27
CA TRP A 245 0.30 -2.69 28.44
C TRP A 245 1.17 -3.24 27.31
N TRP A 246 2.18 -4.02 27.68
CA TRP A 246 3.08 -4.67 26.72
C TRP A 246 3.47 -6.06 27.24
N PRO A 247 3.31 -7.14 26.44
CA PRO A 247 3.84 -8.43 26.81
C PRO A 247 5.34 -8.36 26.63
N ALA A 248 6.12 -8.22 27.70
CA ALA A 248 7.57 -7.98 27.68
C ALA A 248 8.29 -8.82 26.59
N PRO A 249 8.65 -8.26 25.43
CA PRO A 249 9.43 -8.96 24.44
C PRO A 249 10.89 -8.76 24.78
N VAL A 250 11.68 -9.78 24.47
CA VAL A 250 13.12 -9.66 24.40
C VAL A 250 13.45 -8.89 23.13
N TRP A 251 13.31 -7.56 23.17
CA TRP A 251 13.73 -6.71 22.06
C TRP A 251 15.26 -6.58 22.03
N PRO A 252 15.88 -6.43 20.84
CA PRO A 252 17.28 -6.08 20.75
C PRO A 252 17.56 -4.73 21.42
N ASP A 253 18.68 -4.62 22.13
CA ASP A 253 19.12 -3.36 22.73
C ASP A 253 19.24 -2.24 21.67
N GLY A 254 18.72 -1.06 21.97
CA GLY A 254 18.78 0.13 21.10
C GLY A 254 17.58 0.32 20.15
N ALA A 255 16.52 -0.48 20.26
CA ALA A 255 15.29 -0.27 19.51
C ALA A 255 14.62 1.07 19.89
N PRO A 256 14.44 2.04 18.96
CA PRO A 256 14.10 3.43 19.28
C PRO A 256 12.60 3.69 19.51
N TRP A 257 11.81 2.69 19.92
CA TRP A 257 10.36 2.77 19.81
C TRP A 257 9.69 3.16 21.13
N ASP A 258 9.07 4.33 21.15
CA ASP A 258 8.00 4.65 22.09
C ASP A 258 6.81 3.70 21.83
N THR A 259 6.30 3.03 22.86
CA THR A 259 5.13 2.14 22.74
C THR A 259 3.84 2.89 22.35
N SER A 260 3.87 4.23 22.26
CA SER A 260 2.78 5.04 21.71
C SER A 260 2.45 4.77 20.23
N PHE A 261 3.30 4.05 19.49
CA PHE A 261 3.25 3.99 18.02
C PHE A 261 2.27 2.98 17.39
N GLY A 262 1.17 2.64 18.07
CA GLY A 262 0.06 1.94 17.43
C GLY A 262 0.17 0.42 17.43
N VAL A 263 0.23 -0.16 18.63
CA VAL A 263 0.01 -1.59 18.79
C VAL A 263 -1.45 -1.88 19.10
N HIS A 264 -1.96 -2.89 18.42
CA HIS A 264 -3.36 -3.28 18.48
C HIS A 264 -3.52 -4.74 18.87
N LEU A 265 -4.70 -5.06 19.40
CA LEU A 265 -5.21 -6.43 19.44
C LEU A 265 -6.27 -6.59 18.37
N VAL A 266 -6.11 -7.62 17.53
CA VAL A 266 -7.06 -7.95 16.45
C VAL A 266 -7.76 -9.28 16.75
N PRO A 267 -9.08 -9.40 16.47
CA PRO A 267 -9.89 -10.52 16.93
C PRO A 267 -9.73 -11.73 16.00
N THR A 268 -8.64 -12.48 16.17
CA THR A 268 -8.39 -13.70 15.42
C THR A 268 -7.75 -14.75 16.31
N GLY A 269 -8.33 -15.95 16.30
CA GLY A 269 -7.83 -17.09 17.03
C GLY A 269 -6.79 -17.87 16.25
N ARG A 270 -5.92 -18.59 16.95
CA ARG A 270 -5.07 -19.60 16.35
C ARG A 270 -5.92 -20.81 15.97
N PRO A 271 -5.95 -21.23 14.69
CA PRO A 271 -6.76 -22.37 14.27
C PRO A 271 -6.49 -23.63 15.08
N GLY A 272 -7.54 -24.27 15.59
CA GLY A 272 -7.48 -25.49 16.40
C GLY A 272 -7.09 -25.28 17.86
N SER A 273 -6.94 -24.04 18.33
CA SER A 273 -6.69 -23.74 19.73
C SER A 273 -7.97 -23.84 20.56
N LYS A 274 -7.85 -24.14 21.86
CA LYS A 274 -9.01 -24.16 22.77
C LYS A 274 -9.65 -22.79 22.96
N THR A 275 -8.92 -21.73 22.64
CA THR A 275 -9.29 -20.33 22.84
C THR A 275 -9.58 -19.61 21.52
N GLU A 276 -9.68 -20.33 20.40
CA GLU A 276 -9.78 -19.78 19.04
C GLU A 276 -10.95 -18.78 18.87
N SER A 277 -12.07 -19.02 19.56
CA SER A 277 -13.26 -18.17 19.51
C SER A 277 -13.16 -16.89 20.34
N ILE A 278 -12.23 -16.82 21.29
CA ILE A 278 -12.18 -15.76 22.31
C ILE A 278 -10.85 -15.00 22.36
N GLU A 279 -9.79 -15.52 21.73
CA GLU A 279 -8.47 -14.91 21.76
C GLU A 279 -8.24 -13.85 20.66
N TYR A 280 -7.32 -12.95 20.96
CA TYR A 280 -6.85 -11.87 20.12
C TYR A 280 -5.38 -12.09 19.78
N ARG A 281 -4.98 -11.64 18.60
CA ARG A 281 -3.58 -11.59 18.17
C ARG A 281 -3.03 -10.19 18.33
N ILE A 282 -1.78 -10.08 18.77
CA ILE A 282 -1.04 -8.80 18.72
C ILE A 282 -0.79 -8.41 17.26
N SER A 283 -1.08 -7.17 16.91
CA SER A 283 -0.84 -6.62 15.57
C SER A 283 0.07 -5.39 15.65
N LEU A 284 1.14 -5.42 14.85
CA LEU A 284 2.11 -4.35 14.71
C LEU A 284 1.98 -3.59 13.38
N SER A 285 0.93 -3.83 12.59
CA SER A 285 0.83 -3.33 11.22
C SER A 285 1.00 -1.81 11.09
N ARG A 286 0.50 -1.04 12.07
CA ARG A 286 0.73 0.43 12.11
C ARG A 286 2.19 0.79 12.42
N ALA A 287 2.83 0.09 13.34
CA ALA A 287 4.25 0.29 13.63
C ALA A 287 5.13 -0.13 12.43
N GLU A 288 4.76 -1.20 11.73
CA GLU A 288 5.42 -1.67 10.50
C GLU A 288 5.33 -0.61 9.39
N LEU A 289 4.14 -0.07 9.14
CA LEU A 289 3.92 1.03 8.20
C LEU A 289 4.81 2.24 8.50
N LEU A 290 4.86 2.67 9.77
CA LEU A 290 5.71 3.79 10.17
C LEU A 290 7.19 3.48 10.00
N ALA A 291 7.63 2.26 10.31
CA ALA A 291 9.02 1.84 10.13
C ALA A 291 9.42 1.79 8.65
N VAL A 292 8.57 1.26 7.76
CA VAL A 292 8.82 1.22 6.31
C VAL A 292 8.99 2.62 5.73
N ARG A 293 8.17 3.58 6.16
CA ARG A 293 8.26 4.98 5.71
C ARG A 293 9.59 5.66 6.05
N GLN A 294 10.31 5.17 7.06
CA GLN A 294 11.62 5.72 7.46
C GLN A 294 12.80 5.09 6.70
N LEU A 295 12.58 4.03 5.91
CA LEU A 295 13.63 3.42 5.11
C LEU A 295 14.05 4.34 3.95
N CYS A 296 15.31 4.29 3.54
CA CYS A 296 15.75 4.99 2.33
C CYS A 296 15.24 4.28 1.06
N PRO A 297 15.13 4.99 -0.09
CA PRO A 297 14.57 4.45 -1.34
C PRO A 297 15.19 3.11 -1.77
N GLY A 298 16.52 3.00 -1.74
CA GLY A 298 17.21 1.76 -2.12
C GLY A 298 16.85 0.55 -1.25
N LEU A 299 16.62 0.74 0.06
CA LEU A 299 16.21 -0.34 0.96
C LEU A 299 14.74 -0.72 0.77
N ARG A 300 13.86 0.22 0.40
CA ARG A 300 12.46 -0.08 0.07
C ARG A 300 12.36 -0.86 -1.24
N ALA A 301 13.04 -0.40 -2.29
CA ALA A 301 13.12 -1.10 -3.56
C ALA A 301 13.68 -2.52 -3.40
N ALA A 302 14.77 -2.67 -2.63
CA ALA A 302 15.33 -3.99 -2.31
C ALA A 302 14.35 -4.86 -1.50
N ARG A 303 13.63 -4.30 -0.53
CA ARG A 303 12.61 -5.03 0.24
C ARG A 303 11.45 -5.50 -0.64
N GLN A 304 11.00 -4.68 -1.59
CA GLN A 304 9.91 -5.04 -2.50
C GLN A 304 10.28 -6.22 -3.39
N ALA A 305 11.48 -6.15 -3.97
CA ALA A 305 12.14 -7.24 -4.67
C ALA A 305 12.26 -8.53 -3.82
N ILE A 306 12.56 -8.37 -2.53
CA ILE A 306 12.76 -9.45 -1.56
C ILE A 306 11.42 -10.09 -1.16
N ILE A 307 10.36 -9.33 -0.88
CA ILE A 307 9.03 -9.88 -0.51
C ILE A 307 8.44 -10.73 -1.63
N GLY A 308 8.51 -10.26 -2.88
CA GLY A 308 8.08 -11.05 -4.04
C GLY A 308 8.87 -12.36 -4.24
N SER A 309 10.02 -12.52 -3.56
CA SER A 309 10.99 -13.58 -3.84
C SER A 309 11.38 -14.43 -2.61
N LEU A 310 10.85 -14.15 -1.41
CA LEU A 310 11.36 -14.68 -0.14
C LEU A 310 10.97 -16.13 0.20
N ARG A 311 11.27 -17.03 -0.74
CA ARG A 311 11.59 -18.43 -0.43
C ARG A 311 12.81 -18.98 -1.20
N LEU A 312 13.37 -18.26 -2.18
CA LEU A 312 14.29 -18.84 -3.19
C LEU A 312 15.58 -18.03 -3.50
N VAL A 313 15.84 -16.90 -2.85
CA VAL A 313 16.71 -15.81 -3.38
C VAL A 313 18.23 -16.01 -3.47
N ARG A 314 18.86 -17.06 -2.93
CA ARG A 314 20.34 -17.04 -2.92
C ARG A 314 21.02 -17.34 -4.27
N GLU A 315 20.34 -17.97 -5.23
CA GLU A 315 20.93 -18.37 -6.52
C GLU A 315 20.21 -17.83 -7.78
N HIS A 316 19.01 -17.24 -7.64
CA HIS A 316 18.16 -16.84 -8.78
C HIS A 316 17.58 -15.41 -8.69
N LEU A 317 18.22 -14.52 -7.93
CA LEU A 317 17.71 -13.16 -7.71
C LEU A 317 17.59 -12.37 -9.03
N THR A 318 18.65 -12.34 -9.85
CA THR A 318 18.66 -11.49 -11.06
C THR A 318 17.56 -11.84 -12.08
N PRO A 319 17.31 -13.11 -12.46
CA PRO A 319 16.22 -13.43 -13.37
C PRO A 319 14.82 -13.11 -12.82
N LEU A 320 14.62 -13.21 -11.51
CA LEU A 320 13.34 -12.85 -10.88
C LEU A 320 13.09 -11.34 -10.91
N LEU A 321 14.12 -10.54 -10.60
CA LEU A 321 14.01 -9.08 -10.70
C LEU A 321 13.79 -8.61 -12.15
N MET A 322 14.40 -9.30 -13.12
CA MET A 322 14.18 -9.03 -14.54
C MET A 322 12.73 -9.30 -14.96
N ALA A 323 12.10 -10.33 -14.41
CA ALA A 323 10.67 -10.58 -14.64
C ALA A 323 9.76 -9.54 -13.98
N CYS A 324 10.14 -8.95 -12.85
CA CYS A 324 9.45 -7.77 -12.31
C CYS A 324 9.56 -6.58 -13.26
N CYS A 325 10.76 -6.32 -13.80
CA CYS A 325 10.98 -5.23 -14.74
C CYS A 325 10.16 -5.39 -16.03
N GLU A 326 10.10 -6.60 -16.60
CA GLU A 326 9.33 -6.88 -17.82
C GLU A 326 7.84 -6.53 -17.69
N LYS A 327 7.27 -6.69 -16.49
CA LYS A 327 5.85 -6.38 -16.24
C LYS A 327 5.55 -4.89 -16.17
N GLN A 328 6.51 -4.11 -15.68
CA GLN A 328 6.35 -2.69 -15.42
C GLN A 328 6.88 -1.83 -16.57
N TRP A 329 7.80 -2.37 -17.38
CA TRP A 329 8.55 -1.62 -18.38
C TRP A 329 8.52 -2.32 -19.73
N SER A 330 8.40 -1.53 -20.81
CA SER A 330 8.75 -2.04 -22.15
C SER A 330 10.27 -2.19 -22.25
N LEU A 331 10.73 -3.43 -22.28
CA LEU A 331 12.16 -3.77 -22.36
C LEU A 331 12.65 -3.99 -23.80
N ASP A 332 11.82 -3.71 -24.81
CA ASP A 332 12.13 -3.94 -26.23
C ASP A 332 13.38 -3.17 -26.69
N ILE A 333 13.60 -1.96 -26.15
CA ILE A 333 14.78 -1.13 -26.42
C ILE A 333 16.07 -1.82 -25.92
N LEU A 334 15.98 -2.53 -24.79
CA LEU A 334 17.08 -3.34 -24.28
C LEU A 334 17.35 -4.55 -25.18
N LEU A 335 16.38 -4.94 -26.01
CA LEU A 335 16.44 -6.05 -26.97
C LEU A 335 16.72 -5.62 -28.43
N GLU A 336 16.89 -4.32 -28.73
CA GLU A 336 17.25 -3.88 -30.09
C GLU A 336 18.63 -4.38 -30.55
N GLY A 337 18.82 -4.67 -31.84
CA GLY A 337 20.10 -5.11 -32.42
C GLY A 337 20.23 -6.64 -32.57
N ARG A 338 21.36 -7.11 -33.12
CA ARG A 338 21.56 -8.55 -33.41
C ARG A 338 21.66 -9.35 -32.09
N PRO A 339 20.94 -10.49 -31.95
CA PRO A 339 20.79 -11.21 -30.69
C PRO A 339 22.01 -12.05 -30.26
N THR A 340 23.11 -12.04 -31.02
CA THR A 340 24.18 -13.04 -30.86
C THR A 340 25.28 -12.68 -29.88
N GLU A 341 25.34 -11.44 -29.36
CA GLU A 341 26.40 -11.01 -28.44
C GLU A 341 25.85 -10.29 -27.20
N PRO A 342 26.40 -10.55 -26.00
CA PRO A 342 26.06 -9.81 -24.80
C PRO A 342 26.34 -8.31 -24.97
N LEU A 343 25.48 -7.48 -24.39
CA LEU A 343 25.70 -6.05 -24.30
C LEU A 343 26.90 -5.75 -23.41
N SER A 344 27.80 -4.91 -23.90
CA SER A 344 28.74 -4.25 -23.00
C SER A 344 27.97 -3.41 -21.99
N GLU A 345 28.53 -3.25 -20.79
CA GLU A 345 27.92 -2.42 -19.74
C GLU A 345 27.62 -1.00 -20.22
N ARG A 346 28.53 -0.41 -21.01
CA ARG A 346 28.32 0.90 -21.65
C ARG A 346 27.08 0.92 -22.56
N GLN A 347 26.92 -0.08 -23.43
CA GLN A 347 25.74 -0.17 -24.30
C GLN A 347 24.45 -0.40 -23.49
N LEU A 348 24.52 -1.19 -22.42
CA LEU A 348 23.39 -1.43 -21.53
C LEU A 348 22.95 -0.13 -20.84
N ARG A 349 23.89 0.61 -20.25
CA ARG A 349 23.63 1.91 -19.61
C ARG A 349 23.05 2.94 -20.58
N LEU A 350 23.56 3.01 -21.81
CA LEU A 350 23.00 3.89 -22.84
C LEU A 350 21.56 3.54 -23.21
N ARG A 351 21.24 2.25 -23.31
CA ARG A 351 19.88 1.79 -23.61
C ARG A 351 18.94 2.02 -22.43
N LEU A 352 19.38 1.76 -21.20
CA LEU A 352 18.63 2.09 -19.99
C LEU A 352 18.35 3.60 -19.90
N GLY A 353 19.35 4.44 -20.16
CA GLY A 353 19.18 5.88 -20.23
C GLY A 353 18.14 6.31 -21.28
N ARG A 354 18.11 5.67 -22.45
CA ARG A 354 17.08 5.91 -23.47
C ARG A 354 15.69 5.47 -23.02
N THR A 355 15.57 4.30 -22.41
CA THR A 355 14.29 3.82 -21.84
C THR A 355 13.75 4.80 -20.81
N LEU A 356 14.58 5.26 -19.88
CA LEU A 356 14.21 6.26 -18.86
C LEU A 356 13.84 7.62 -19.49
N LEU A 357 14.57 8.07 -20.52
CA LEU A 357 14.24 9.30 -21.25
C LEU A 357 12.89 9.21 -21.95
N LEU A 358 12.59 8.06 -22.57
CA LEU A 358 11.29 7.84 -23.21
C LEU A 358 10.17 7.82 -22.18
N GLN A 359 10.37 7.18 -21.03
CA GLN A 359 9.39 7.23 -19.94
C GLN A 359 9.17 8.67 -19.45
N ALA A 360 10.24 9.44 -19.26
CA ALA A 360 10.16 10.84 -18.86
C ALA A 360 9.34 11.70 -19.85
N VAL A 361 9.43 11.39 -21.15
CA VAL A 361 8.63 12.03 -22.20
C VAL A 361 7.16 11.60 -22.12
N VAL A 362 6.90 10.30 -21.98
CA VAL A 362 5.55 9.74 -21.91
C VAL A 362 4.79 10.33 -20.71
N GLU A 363 5.38 10.30 -19.53
CA GLU A 363 4.75 10.76 -18.28
C GLU A 363 4.55 12.27 -18.26
N GLY A 364 5.56 13.01 -18.74
CA GLY A 364 5.48 14.47 -18.89
C GLY A 364 4.30 14.89 -19.77
N ILE A 365 3.93 14.07 -20.75
CA ILE A 365 2.81 14.31 -21.67
C ILE A 365 1.47 13.84 -21.08
N GLN A 366 1.43 12.62 -20.52
CA GLN A 366 0.20 12.02 -20.01
C GLN A 366 -0.39 12.82 -18.85
N LEU A 367 0.45 13.19 -17.88
CA LEU A 367 0.03 13.91 -16.68
C LEU A 367 0.37 15.41 -16.74
N ARG A 368 0.43 15.97 -17.96
CA ARG A 368 0.67 17.40 -18.18
C ARG A 368 -0.40 18.26 -17.50
N PRO A 369 -0.07 19.49 -17.06
CA PRO A 369 -1.02 20.35 -16.33
C PRO A 369 -2.31 20.71 -17.10
N THR A 370 -2.30 20.54 -18.42
CA THR A 370 -3.43 20.82 -19.33
C THR A 370 -4.25 19.58 -19.68
N ALA A 371 -3.92 18.40 -19.14
CA ALA A 371 -4.67 17.17 -19.40
C ALA A 371 -6.09 17.24 -18.78
N PRO A 372 -7.13 16.74 -19.46
CA PRO A 372 -8.51 16.77 -18.95
C PRO A 372 -8.70 16.01 -17.62
N CYS A 373 -7.89 14.98 -17.35
CA CYS A 373 -7.96 14.18 -16.12
C CYS A 373 -7.76 15.03 -14.85
N TRP A 374 -7.05 16.16 -14.94
CA TRP A 374 -6.84 17.04 -13.80
C TRP A 374 -8.14 17.66 -13.28
N GLU A 375 -9.14 17.91 -14.12
CA GLU A 375 -10.43 18.44 -13.65
C GLU A 375 -11.12 17.45 -12.69
N SER A 376 -11.10 16.16 -13.05
CA SER A 376 -11.59 15.07 -12.23
C SER A 376 -10.75 14.93 -10.96
N TRP A 377 -9.41 14.96 -11.10
CA TRP A 377 -8.47 14.91 -9.97
C TRP A 377 -8.73 16.02 -8.94
N TRP A 378 -8.85 17.28 -9.41
CA TRP A 378 -9.07 18.43 -8.55
C TRP A 378 -10.42 18.35 -7.84
N SER A 379 -11.46 17.93 -8.56
CA SER A 379 -12.81 17.79 -8.01
C SER A 379 -12.86 16.77 -6.88
N ASP A 380 -12.10 15.69 -6.99
CA ASP A 380 -11.96 14.65 -5.97
C ASP A 380 -11.06 15.10 -4.82
N THR A 381 -9.83 15.53 -5.12
CA THR A 381 -8.78 15.69 -4.11
C THR A 381 -8.87 16.99 -3.29
N ILE A 382 -9.34 18.10 -3.87
CA ILE A 382 -9.43 19.40 -3.17
C ILE A 382 -10.35 19.33 -1.95
N PRO A 383 -11.58 18.78 -2.03
CA PRO A 383 -12.46 18.66 -0.86
C PRO A 383 -11.80 18.00 0.35
N HIS A 384 -10.97 16.98 0.13
CA HIS A 384 -10.28 16.26 1.19
C HIS A 384 -9.11 17.07 1.77
N LEU A 385 -8.19 17.54 0.94
CA LEU A 385 -6.91 18.07 1.43
C LEU A 385 -6.89 19.58 1.66
N ALA A 386 -7.73 20.37 0.99
CA ALA A 386 -7.63 21.83 1.05
C ALA A 386 -7.87 22.40 2.45
N ARG A 387 -8.68 21.72 3.27
CA ARG A 387 -8.97 22.12 4.66
C ARG A 387 -8.05 21.45 5.68
N ALA A 388 -7.73 20.17 5.48
CA ALA A 388 -6.99 19.38 6.46
C ALA A 388 -5.47 19.55 6.36
N ALA A 389 -4.93 19.65 5.13
CA ALA A 389 -3.49 19.69 4.90
C ALA A 389 -3.11 20.38 3.57
N PRO A 390 -3.25 21.71 3.47
CA PRO A 390 -3.04 22.44 2.21
C PRO A 390 -1.61 22.33 1.65
N ARG A 391 -0.60 22.13 2.52
CA ARG A 391 0.77 21.87 2.08
C ARG A 391 0.95 20.48 1.46
N LEU A 392 0.19 19.49 1.95
CA LEU A 392 0.19 18.15 1.36
C LEU A 392 -0.58 18.11 0.05
N LEU A 393 -1.62 18.94 -0.12
CA LEU A 393 -2.30 19.09 -1.42
C LEU A 393 -1.33 19.54 -2.52
N GLN A 394 -0.51 20.56 -2.23
CA GLN A 394 0.50 21.03 -3.19
C GLN A 394 1.53 19.94 -3.52
N TRP A 395 1.93 19.17 -2.50
CA TRP A 395 2.88 18.07 -2.68
C TRP A 395 2.27 16.91 -3.47
N TYR A 396 1.02 16.57 -3.20
CA TYR A 396 0.31 15.50 -3.90
C TYR A 396 0.04 15.87 -5.36
N HIS A 397 -0.38 17.11 -5.63
CA HIS A 397 -0.48 17.61 -7.00
C HIS A 397 0.88 17.60 -7.71
N HIS A 398 1.96 18.04 -7.03
CA HIS A 398 3.29 18.00 -7.63
C HIS A 398 3.70 16.56 -7.97
N MET A 399 3.55 15.63 -7.02
CA MET A 399 3.94 14.24 -7.23
C MET A 399 3.14 13.57 -8.36
N MET A 400 1.83 13.81 -8.43
CA MET A 400 0.99 13.29 -9.51
C MET A 400 1.18 14.05 -10.84
N SER A 401 1.99 15.12 -10.86
CA SER A 401 2.23 15.88 -12.08
C SER A 401 3.25 15.19 -12.95
N GLY A 402 3.00 15.17 -14.26
CA GLY A 402 3.97 14.62 -15.22
C GLY A 402 5.33 15.32 -15.16
N THR A 403 5.40 16.54 -14.61
CA THR A 403 6.67 17.23 -14.36
C THR A 403 7.52 16.53 -13.29
N HIS A 404 6.91 16.01 -12.22
CA HIS A 404 7.63 15.29 -11.18
C HIS A 404 8.18 13.97 -11.72
N ASP A 405 7.33 13.16 -12.35
CA ASP A 405 7.70 11.86 -12.92
C ASP A 405 8.79 12.03 -13.97
N GLN A 406 8.62 13.02 -14.86
CA GLN A 406 9.64 13.41 -15.83
C GLN A 406 10.98 13.76 -15.16
N GLN A 407 10.99 14.56 -14.10
CA GLN A 407 12.23 14.93 -13.40
C GLN A 407 12.90 13.72 -12.75
N CYS A 408 12.13 12.83 -12.14
CA CYS A 408 12.64 11.59 -11.54
C CYS A 408 13.29 10.69 -12.60
N TYR A 409 12.62 10.46 -13.73
CA TYR A 409 13.17 9.65 -14.81
C TYR A 409 14.36 10.31 -15.50
N LEU A 410 14.37 11.63 -15.68
CA LEU A 410 15.53 12.37 -16.21
C LEU A 410 16.74 12.28 -15.27
N LEU A 411 16.52 12.41 -13.95
CA LEU A 411 17.58 12.26 -12.95
C LEU A 411 18.17 10.85 -12.99
N MET A 412 17.32 9.83 -13.10
CA MET A 412 17.77 8.45 -13.20
C MET A 412 18.53 8.20 -14.51
N ALA A 413 18.03 8.69 -15.64
CA ALA A 413 18.75 8.60 -16.91
C ALA A 413 20.14 9.24 -16.83
N TRP A 414 20.22 10.42 -16.20
CA TRP A 414 21.49 11.11 -15.96
C TRP A 414 22.45 10.32 -15.07
N SER A 415 21.94 9.62 -14.06
CA SER A 415 22.76 8.83 -13.14
C SER A 415 23.36 7.56 -13.76
N VAL A 416 22.73 7.03 -14.82
CA VAL A 416 23.09 5.75 -15.43
C VAL A 416 24.01 5.94 -16.63
N VAL A 417 23.85 7.03 -17.38
CA VAL A 417 24.64 7.31 -18.58
C VAL A 417 25.94 8.01 -18.21
N ASP A 418 27.07 7.53 -18.74
CA ASP A 418 28.35 8.22 -18.58
C ASP A 418 28.30 9.58 -19.29
N PRO A 419 28.59 10.70 -18.62
CA PRO A 419 28.63 12.02 -19.26
C PRO A 419 29.52 12.09 -20.49
N ALA A 420 30.59 11.29 -20.56
CA ALA A 420 31.47 11.22 -21.72
C ALA A 420 30.75 10.69 -22.98
N ASP A 421 29.72 9.87 -22.81
CA ASP A 421 28.93 9.31 -23.91
C ASP A 421 27.90 10.30 -24.49
N LEU A 422 27.67 11.42 -23.81
CA LEU A 422 26.72 12.46 -24.24
C LEU A 422 27.37 13.54 -25.12
N ALA A 423 28.70 13.56 -25.22
CA ALA A 423 29.46 14.62 -25.88
C ALA A 423 29.42 14.55 -27.43
N ASP A 424 29.15 13.38 -28.02
CA ASP A 424 29.34 13.11 -29.46
C ASP A 424 28.03 12.87 -30.23
N GLY A 425 26.91 13.48 -29.81
CA GLY A 425 25.61 13.29 -30.46
C GLY A 425 25.47 14.04 -31.79
N GLU A 426 25.09 13.32 -32.86
CA GLU A 426 24.70 13.91 -34.16
C GLU A 426 23.56 14.94 -33.98
N PRO A 427 23.58 16.09 -34.68
CA PRO A 427 22.54 17.10 -34.60
C PRO A 427 21.20 16.58 -35.14
N MET A 428 20.10 16.85 -34.43
CA MET A 428 18.75 16.61 -34.98
C MET A 428 18.44 17.67 -36.04
N THR A 429 18.28 17.27 -37.30
CA THR A 429 17.91 18.17 -38.42
C THR A 429 16.40 18.40 -38.55
N SER A 430 15.64 18.34 -37.45
CA SER A 430 14.18 18.52 -37.49
C SER A 430 13.81 20.00 -37.57
N PRO A 431 12.79 20.40 -38.37
CA PRO A 431 12.31 21.78 -38.40
C PRO A 431 11.90 22.23 -36.99
N ARG A 432 12.27 23.47 -36.63
CA ARG A 432 12.00 24.07 -35.32
C ARG A 432 10.50 24.13 -35.02
N PRO A 433 10.01 23.42 -33.99
CA PRO A 433 8.64 23.57 -33.51
C PRO A 433 8.31 25.01 -33.11
N ALA A 434 7.11 25.46 -33.45
CA ALA A 434 6.64 26.81 -33.13
C ALA A 434 6.55 27.01 -31.60
N GLY A 435 7.33 27.95 -31.06
CA GLY A 435 7.33 28.33 -29.63
C GLY A 435 8.62 28.01 -28.86
N LEU A 436 9.56 27.30 -29.49
CA LEU A 436 10.94 27.14 -28.99
C LEU A 436 11.73 28.44 -29.10
N THR A 437 12.53 28.78 -28.08
CA THR A 437 13.39 29.97 -28.09
C THR A 437 14.81 29.67 -28.59
N ALA A 438 15.19 28.39 -28.68
CA ALA A 438 16.44 27.91 -29.25
C ALA A 438 16.19 26.73 -30.22
N GLU A 439 17.15 26.44 -31.09
CA GLU A 439 17.03 25.31 -32.04
C GLU A 439 16.96 23.97 -31.29
N PRO A 440 16.13 22.99 -31.73
CA PRO A 440 15.94 21.70 -31.06
C PRO A 440 17.23 20.89 -30.85
N ASP A 441 18.24 21.11 -31.68
CA ASP A 441 19.52 20.44 -31.62
C ASP A 441 20.45 21.02 -30.53
N THR A 442 20.15 22.22 -30.02
CA THR A 442 20.91 22.84 -28.93
C THR A 442 20.50 22.30 -27.55
N PRO A 443 21.41 22.29 -26.55
CA PRO A 443 21.06 21.89 -25.18
C PRO A 443 19.86 22.66 -24.63
N ARG A 444 19.75 23.96 -24.96
CA ARG A 444 18.63 24.80 -24.56
C ARG A 444 17.32 24.41 -25.24
N GLY A 445 17.33 24.15 -26.55
CA GLY A 445 16.14 23.70 -27.27
C GLY A 445 15.66 22.33 -26.79
N ARG A 446 16.58 21.40 -26.51
CA ARG A 446 16.25 20.09 -25.91
C ARG A 446 15.64 20.23 -24.52
N ALA A 447 16.21 21.08 -23.67
CA ALA A 447 15.67 21.36 -22.35
C ALA A 447 14.27 22.00 -22.42
N GLU A 448 14.06 22.93 -23.35
CA GLU A 448 12.75 23.54 -23.55
C GLU A 448 11.71 22.56 -24.08
N LEU A 449 12.09 21.61 -24.95
CA LEU A 449 11.20 20.53 -25.39
C LEU A 449 10.84 19.60 -24.24
N LEU A 450 11.85 19.14 -23.47
CA LEU A 450 11.59 18.20 -22.37
C LEU A 450 10.75 18.86 -21.27
N LEU A 451 11.12 20.06 -20.81
CA LEU A 451 10.50 20.70 -19.65
C LEU A 451 9.20 21.46 -19.97
N ARG A 452 8.76 21.49 -21.24
CA ARG A 452 7.49 22.11 -21.65
C ARG A 452 6.65 21.11 -22.43
N PRO A 453 5.87 20.27 -21.72
CA PRO A 453 5.06 19.21 -22.33
C PRO A 453 4.17 19.66 -23.49
N GLU A 454 3.67 20.91 -23.45
CA GLU A 454 2.82 21.46 -24.52
C GLU A 454 3.61 21.70 -25.82
N LEU A 455 4.89 22.11 -25.71
CA LEU A 455 5.76 22.25 -26.87
C LEU A 455 6.16 20.89 -27.42
N LEU A 456 6.41 19.92 -26.55
CA LEU A 456 6.73 18.55 -26.95
C LEU A 456 5.56 17.88 -27.66
N LEU A 457 4.35 18.00 -27.11
CA LEU A 457 3.13 17.51 -27.74
C LEU A 457 2.89 18.14 -29.11
N ARG A 458 3.11 19.45 -29.24
CA ARG A 458 3.01 20.12 -30.54
C ARG A 458 4.03 19.58 -31.54
N ALA A 459 5.30 19.46 -31.12
CA ALA A 459 6.36 18.91 -31.95
C ALA A 459 6.06 17.47 -32.39
N LEU A 460 5.54 16.63 -31.48
CA LEU A 460 5.11 15.27 -31.78
C LEU A 460 3.92 15.23 -32.74
N GLY A 461 2.94 16.12 -32.59
CA GLY A 461 1.80 16.20 -33.49
C GLY A 461 2.14 16.69 -34.90
N GLU A 462 3.15 17.56 -35.02
CA GLU A 462 3.70 17.98 -36.31
C GLU A 462 4.49 16.85 -36.98
N ALA A 463 5.29 16.10 -36.21
CA ALA A 463 6.15 15.04 -36.73
C ALA A 463 5.40 13.71 -37.00
N VAL A 464 4.41 13.38 -36.16
CA VAL A 464 3.68 12.11 -36.17
C VAL A 464 2.19 12.38 -35.89
N PRO A 465 1.39 12.83 -36.88
CA PRO A 465 0.01 13.25 -36.65
C PRO A 465 -0.89 12.18 -35.99
N ARG A 466 -0.66 10.89 -36.28
CA ARG A 466 -1.38 9.77 -35.67
C ARG A 466 -1.15 9.64 -34.16
N GLU A 467 -0.03 10.14 -33.66
CA GLU A 467 0.27 10.13 -32.23
C GLU A 467 -0.70 11.03 -31.47
N MET A 468 -1.15 12.15 -32.06
CA MET A 468 -2.12 13.03 -31.40
C MET A 468 -3.50 12.40 -31.23
N ASP A 469 -3.93 11.59 -32.21
CA ASP A 469 -5.19 10.86 -32.10
C ASP A 469 -5.10 9.80 -31.00
N ARG A 470 -3.98 9.09 -30.92
CA ARG A 470 -3.69 8.15 -29.81
C ARG A 470 -3.69 8.85 -28.45
N ARG A 471 -3.07 10.04 -28.35
CA ARG A 471 -3.03 10.80 -27.08
C ARG A 471 -4.39 11.32 -26.64
N ARG A 472 -5.25 11.72 -27.57
CA ARG A 472 -6.63 12.09 -27.24
C ARG A 472 -7.44 10.91 -26.72
N GLU A 473 -7.19 9.72 -27.28
CA GLU A 473 -7.78 8.49 -26.78
C GLU A 473 -7.33 8.19 -25.36
N GLU A 474 -6.02 8.21 -25.11
CA GLU A 474 -5.44 8.00 -23.78
C GLU A 474 -5.94 9.04 -22.76
N ASP A 475 -6.00 10.33 -23.13
CA ASP A 475 -6.56 11.38 -22.25
C ASP A 475 -8.02 11.09 -21.88
N ARG A 476 -8.80 10.52 -22.81
CA ARG A 476 -10.18 10.14 -22.58
C ARG A 476 -10.27 8.91 -21.68
N GLU A 477 -9.52 7.86 -21.98
CA GLU A 477 -9.48 6.62 -21.18
C GLU A 477 -9.04 6.92 -19.74
N GLU A 478 -8.02 7.76 -19.55
CA GLU A 478 -7.55 8.19 -18.24
C GLU A 478 -8.63 9.00 -17.52
N LYS A 479 -9.24 9.99 -18.18
CA LYS A 479 -10.35 10.74 -17.59
C LYS A 479 -11.50 9.82 -17.16
N GLU A 480 -11.90 8.88 -18.01
CA GLU A 480 -12.97 7.92 -17.71
C GLU A 480 -12.59 6.97 -16.57
N ALA A 481 -11.33 6.53 -16.50
CA ALA A 481 -10.83 5.72 -15.39
C ALA A 481 -10.90 6.50 -14.06
N TRP A 482 -10.53 7.77 -14.07
CA TRP A 482 -10.66 8.63 -12.89
C TRP A 482 -12.13 8.86 -12.52
N GLU A 483 -12.99 9.24 -13.47
CA GLU A 483 -14.42 9.42 -13.21
C GLU A 483 -15.12 8.14 -12.73
N GLY A 484 -14.71 6.98 -13.24
CA GLY A 484 -15.27 5.68 -12.87
C GLY A 484 -14.79 5.15 -11.52
N ASN A 485 -13.53 5.41 -11.16
CA ASN A 485 -12.94 4.96 -9.90
C ASN A 485 -13.21 5.91 -8.72
N TYR A 486 -13.46 7.19 -9.00
CA TYR A 486 -13.65 8.23 -7.98
C TYR A 486 -15.07 8.79 -8.05
N GLN A 487 -16.02 8.07 -7.43
CA GLN A 487 -17.35 8.64 -7.22
C GLN A 487 -17.25 9.77 -6.19
N PRO A 488 -17.81 10.96 -6.47
CA PRO A 488 -17.82 12.04 -5.49
C PRO A 488 -18.45 11.54 -4.19
N PRO A 489 -17.92 11.94 -3.01
CA PRO A 489 -18.46 11.51 -1.74
C PRO A 489 -19.96 11.75 -1.71
N ALA A 490 -20.73 10.69 -1.42
CA ALA A 490 -22.17 10.80 -1.31
C ALA A 490 -22.50 11.94 -0.36
N THR A 491 -23.33 12.87 -0.81
CA THR A 491 -23.75 14.01 0.00
C THR A 491 -24.39 13.51 1.29
N TYR A 492 -24.33 14.31 2.36
CA TYR A 492 -25.04 13.99 3.61
C TYR A 492 -26.50 13.60 3.36
N GLN A 493 -27.15 14.27 2.40
CA GLN A 493 -28.53 14.00 2.04
C GLN A 493 -28.71 12.66 1.31
N GLN A 494 -27.83 12.30 0.37
CA GLN A 494 -27.83 10.97 -0.25
C GLN A 494 -27.59 9.86 0.78
N ARG A 495 -26.62 10.02 1.68
CA ARG A 495 -26.38 9.05 2.77
C ARG A 495 -27.57 8.94 3.72
N ARG A 496 -28.23 10.06 4.03
CA ARG A 496 -29.44 10.06 4.85
C ARG A 496 -30.58 9.32 4.17
N GLU A 497 -30.80 9.56 2.88
CA GLU A 497 -31.82 8.89 2.08
C GLU A 497 -31.53 7.38 1.94
N GLU A 498 -30.27 6.98 1.73
CA GLU A 498 -29.84 5.58 1.73
C GLU A 498 -30.14 4.90 3.07
N LEU A 499 -29.84 5.56 4.19
CA LEU A 499 -30.12 5.05 5.54
C LEU A 499 -31.62 5.01 5.85
N GLU A 500 -32.41 5.96 5.34
CA GLU A 500 -33.87 5.99 5.49
C GLU A 500 -34.55 4.91 4.63
N GLN A 501 -33.94 4.51 3.51
CA GLN A 501 -34.44 3.45 2.61
C GLN A 501 -33.91 2.07 2.96
N ALA A 502 -32.86 1.96 3.78
CA ALA A 502 -32.37 0.68 4.26
C ALA A 502 -33.50 -0.04 5.01
N PRO A 503 -33.79 -1.32 4.66
CA PRO A 503 -34.85 -2.06 5.34
C PRO A 503 -34.55 -2.07 6.85
N GLN A 504 -35.56 -1.70 7.64
CA GLN A 504 -35.50 -1.80 9.11
C GLN A 504 -35.21 -3.27 9.45
N LEU A 505 -33.98 -3.54 9.90
CA LEU A 505 -33.54 -4.86 10.38
C LEU A 505 -34.18 -5.20 11.73
#